data_AF-A0A0E3UIN1-F1
#
_entry.id   AF-A0A0E3UIN1-F1
#
_cell.length_a   1.000
_cell.length_b   1.000
_cell.length_c   1.000
_cell.angle_alpha   90.00
_cell.angle_beta   90.00
_cell.angle_gamma   90.00
#
_symmetry.space_group_name_H-M   'P 1'
#
loop_
_entity.id
_entity.type
_entity.pdbx_description
1 polymer ?
#
loop_
_entity_poly.entity_id
_entity_poly.type
_entity_poly.pdbx_seq_one_letter_code
_entity_poly.pdbx_strand_id
1 'polypeptide(L)' 'MLSALPHILGSERQGDADYLDGCRQKRNTVEYDYVGGASKRDAEELIAFGRELQTEVGAWLREKHPRLAPT' A
#
# COMPACT_ATOMS: atom_id res chain seq x y z
N MET A 1 0.14 -8.01 6.22
CA MET A 1 1.10 -8.82 5.46
C MET A 1 1.05 -8.31 4.03
N LEU A 2 1.99 -7.43 3.65
CA LEU A 2 1.94 -6.71 2.37
C LEU A 2 2.23 -7.62 1.16
N SER A 3 2.88 -8.75 1.41
CA SER A 3 3.14 -9.81 0.43
C SER A 3 1.88 -10.53 -0.07
N ALA A 4 0.72 -10.36 0.56
CA ALA A 4 -0.52 -10.97 0.08
C ALA A 4 -1.07 -10.29 -1.19
N LEU A 5 -0.68 -9.03 -1.45
CA LEU A 5 -1.19 -8.23 -2.56
C LEU A 5 -0.97 -8.90 -3.93
N PRO A 6 0.24 -9.34 -4.31
CA PRO A 6 0.46 -10.03 -5.58
C PRO A 6 -0.19 -11.41 -5.67
N HIS A 7 -0.44 -12.07 -4.53
CA HIS A 7 -1.13 -13.37 -4.53
C HIS A 7 -2.64 -13.26 -4.78
N ILE A 8 -3.25 -12.14 -4.37
CA ILE A 8 -4.70 -11.94 -4.46
C ILE A 8 -5.08 -11.19 -5.73
N LEU A 9 -4.35 -10.11 -6.04
CA LEU A 9 -4.69 -9.19 -7.12
C LEU A 9 -3.94 -9.46 -8.43
N GLY A 10 -2.84 -10.22 -8.37
CA GLY A 10 -2.02 -10.56 -9.54
C GLY A 10 -0.55 -10.16 -9.35
N SER A 11 0.35 -10.93 -9.97
CA SER A 11 1.81 -10.77 -9.82
C SER A 11 2.34 -9.39 -10.26
N GLU A 12 1.59 -8.67 -11.09
CA GLU A 12 1.90 -7.29 -11.48
C GLU A 12 1.95 -6.32 -10.29
N ARG A 13 1.32 -6.69 -9.16
CA ARG A 13 1.33 -5.91 -7.91
C ARG A 13 2.57 -6.15 -7.04
N GLN A 14 3.59 -6.83 -7.54
CA GLN A 14 4.83 -7.05 -6.79
C GLN A 14 5.51 -5.72 -6.43
N GLY A 15 5.55 -4.76 -7.36
CA GLY A 15 6.13 -3.43 -7.10
C GLY A 15 5.40 -2.67 -5.99
N ASP A 16 4.07 -2.77 -5.94
CA ASP A 16 3.22 -2.18 -4.90
C ASP A 16 3.51 -2.80 -3.52
N ALA A 17 3.69 -4.12 -3.46
CA ALA A 17 4.05 -4.82 -2.24
C ALA A 17 5.45 -4.43 -1.74
N ASP A 18 6.42 -4.33 -2.65
CA ASP A 18 7.80 -3.94 -2.33
C ASP A 18 7.85 -2.48 -1.83
N TYR A 19 7.11 -1.58 -2.48
CA TYR A 19 7.00 -0.18 -2.07
C TYR A 19 6.43 -0.04 -0.65
N LEU A 20 5.30 -0.70 -0.39
CA LEU A 20 4.66 -0.66 0.93
C LEU A 20 5.55 -1.25 2.02
N ASP A 21 6.32 -2.30 1.71
CA ASP A 21 7.25 -2.88 2.69
C ASP A 21 8.42 -1.93 2.96
N GLY A 22 8.93 -1.23 1.94
CA GLY A 22 9.89 -0.14 2.09
C GLY A 22 9.37 0.99 3.00
N CYS A 23 8.12 1.43 2.80
CA CYS A 23 7.47 2.42 3.68
C CYS A 23 7.35 1.91 5.12
N ARG A 24 7.01 0.64 5.31
CA ARG A 24 6.93 0.01 6.64
C ARG A 24 8.29 -0.03 7.33
N GLN A 25 9.35 -0.40 6.62
CA GLN A 25 10.72 -0.40 7.14
C GLN A 25 11.14 1.02 7.54
N LYS A 26 10.91 2.01 6.67
CA LYS A 26 11.21 3.43 6.91
C LYS A 26 10.49 3.95 8.16
N ARG A 27 9.21 3.63 8.35
CA ARG A 27 8.46 3.96 9.57
C ARG A 27 9.11 3.34 10.81
N ASN A 28 9.45 2.05 10.74
CA ASN A 28 10.07 1.36 11.87
C ASN A 28 11.45 1.96 12.21
N THR A 29 12.22 2.47 11.24
CA THR A 29 13.50 3.13 11.51
C THR A 29 13.33 4.55 12.09
N VAL A 30 12.35 5.32 11.62
CA VAL A 30 12.07 6.67 12.12
C VAL A 30 11.54 6.66 13.55
N GLU A 31 10.73 5.66 13.91
CA GLU A 31 10.19 5.53 15.27
C GLU A 31 11.25 5.28 16.34
N TYR A 32 12.42 4.74 15.97
CA TYR A 32 13.42 4.28 16.95
C TYR A 32 14.79 4.97 16.85
N ASP A 33 15.26 5.41 15.67
CA ASP A 33 16.69 5.76 15.50
C ASP A 33 17.01 7.19 15.00
N TYR A 34 16.10 7.94 14.34
CA TYR A 34 16.48 9.24 13.73
C TYR A 34 15.33 10.21 13.40
N VAL A 35 15.38 11.44 13.95
CA VAL A 35 14.53 12.57 13.52
C VAL A 35 14.92 12.98 12.10
N GLY A 36 13.98 12.88 11.15
CA GLY A 36 14.18 13.24 9.74
C GLY A 36 14.35 12.06 8.78
N GLY A 37 14.20 10.81 9.25
CA GLY A 37 14.25 9.63 8.37
C GLY A 37 13.04 9.48 7.45
N ALA A 38 11.98 10.30 7.63
CA ALA A 38 10.88 10.45 6.69
C ALA A 38 10.51 11.94 6.58
N SER A 39 10.15 12.36 5.37
CA SER A 39 9.73 13.71 5.04
C SER A 39 8.20 13.82 4.94
N LYS A 40 7.69 15.05 4.98
CA LYS A 40 6.27 15.33 4.68
C LYS A 40 5.87 14.80 3.30
N ARG A 41 6.78 14.92 2.32
CA ARG A 41 6.58 14.44 0.96
C ARG A 41 6.44 12.92 0.90
N ASP A 42 7.26 12.18 1.63
CA ASP A 42 7.14 10.71 1.71
C ASP A 42 5.75 10.30 2.21
N ALA A 43 5.22 11.01 3.20
CA ALA A 43 3.88 10.76 3.72
C ALA A 43 2.78 11.12 2.71
N GLU A 44 2.92 12.25 2.01
CA GLU A 44 1.98 12.68 0.97
C GLU A 44 1.94 11.68 -0.21
N GLU A 45 3.09 11.19 -0.65
CA GLU A 45 3.21 10.18 -1.71
C GLU A 45 2.57 8.85 -1.27
N LEU A 46 2.83 8.40 -0.04
CA LEU A 46 2.21 7.18 0.49
C LEU A 46 0.68 7.29 0.62
N ILE A 47 0.17 8.45 1.03
CA ILE A 47 -1.29 8.69 1.11
C ILE A 47 -1.92 8.68 -0.28
N ALA A 48 -1.28 9.33 -1.27
CA ALA A 48 -1.76 9.33 -2.65
C ALA A 48 -1.82 7.90 -3.21
N PHE A 49 -0.72 7.16 -3.08
CA PHE A 49 -0.64 5.75 -3.45
C PHE A 49 -1.73 4.90 -2.78
N GLY A 50 -1.94 5.07 -1.46
CA GLY A 50 -2.97 4.31 -0.74
C GLY A 50 -4.39 4.56 -1.25
N ARG A 51 -4.71 5.78 -1.68
CA ARG A 51 -6.02 6.15 -2.26
C ARG A 51 -6.22 5.53 -3.64
N GLU A 52 -5.19 5.54 -4.47
CA GLU A 52 -5.21 4.89 -5.78
C GLU A 52 -5.40 3.38 -5.62
N LEU A 53 -4.61 2.74 -4.77
CA LEU A 53 -4.72 1.32 -4.47
C LEU A 53 -6.12 0.95 -3.94
N GLN A 54 -6.69 1.75 -3.03
CA GLN A 54 -8.06 1.53 -2.53
C GLN A 54 -9.09 1.56 -3.66
N THR A 55 -8.95 2.51 -4.60
CA THR A 55 -9.86 2.65 -5.73
C THR A 55 -9.80 1.41 -6.63
N GLU A 56 -8.59 0.96 -6.93
CA GLU A 56 -8.34 -0.20 -7.79
C GLU A 56 -8.79 -1.51 -7.14
N VAL A 57 -8.49 -1.72 -5.85
CA VAL A 57 -8.99 -2.87 -5.08
C VAL A 57 -10.51 -2.85 -5.03
N GLY A 58 -11.13 -1.68 -4.83
CA GLY A 58 -12.58 -1.55 -4.84
C GLY A 58 -13.21 -1.92 -6.19
N ALA A 59 -12.58 -1.52 -7.30
CA ALA A 59 -13.01 -1.92 -8.65
C ALA A 59 -12.86 -3.44 -8.87
N TRP A 60 -11.71 -4.00 -8.48
CA TRP A 60 -11.46 -5.44 -8.57
C TRP A 60 -12.45 -6.25 -7.73
N LEU A 61 -12.77 -5.79 -6.51
CA LEU A 61 -13.78 -6.42 -5.65
C LEU A 61 -15.17 -6.37 -6.30
N ARG A 62 -15.57 -5.25 -6.89
CA ARG A 62 -16.85 -5.16 -7.61
C ARG A 62 -16.93 -6.13 -8.79
N GLU A 63 -15.81 -6.39 -9.46
CA GLU A 63 -15.76 -7.33 -10.58
C GLU A 63 -15.73 -8.80 -10.14
N LYS A 64 -14.86 -9.15 -9.18
CA LYS A 64 -14.58 -10.55 -8.80
C LYS A 64 -15.35 -11.03 -7.58
N HIS A 65 -15.63 -10.15 -6.61
CA HIS A 65 -16.28 -10.47 -5.35
C HIS A 65 -17.28 -9.38 -4.90
N PRO A 66 -18.39 -9.16 -5.64
CA PRO A 66 -19.29 -8.02 -5.42
C PRO A 66 -19.85 -7.91 -4.00
N ARG A 67 -19.96 -9.03 -3.26
CA ARG A 67 -20.43 -9.07 -1.87
C ARG A 67 -19.45 -8.46 -0.86
N LEU A 68 -18.18 -8.31 -1.24
CA LEU A 68 -17.12 -7.73 -0.42
C LEU A 68 -16.77 -6.30 -0.85
N ALA A 69 -17.36 -5.82 -1.93
CA ALA A 69 -17.11 -4.47 -2.43
C ALA A 69 -17.65 -3.43 -1.44
N PRO A 70 -16.89 -2.36 -1.16
CA PRO A 70 -17.39 -1.26 -0.37
C PRO A 70 -18.57 -0.57 -1.09
N THR A 71 -19.66 -0.35 -0.34
CA THR A 71 -20.84 0.44 -0.74
C THR A 71 -20.51 1.89 -1.00
#